data_AF-A0AAX3WUI1-F1
#
_entry.id   AF-A0AAX3WUI1-F1
#
_cell.length_a   1.000
_cell.length_b   1.000
_cell.length_c   1.000
_cell.angle_alpha   90.00
_cell.angle_beta   90.00
_cell.angle_gamma   90.00
#
_symmetry.space_group_name_H-M   'P 1'
#
loop_
_entity.id
_entity.type
_entity.pdbx_description
1 polymer ?
#
loop_
_entity_poly.entity_id
_entity_poly.type
_entity_poly.pdbx_seq_one_letter_code
_entity_poly.pdbx_strand_id
1 'polypeptide(L)'
;MSSLLEEFKEYSRINGNYEDLTLNLFLTSASKTLENSGVRLPQDLYEVNENGIELYSLHRLAILTLASHYYENRQVASQNAQNIVPFSVQHMILQLKLVNINESSEI
;
A
#
# COMPACT_ATOMS: atom_id res chain seq x y z
N MET A 1 1.32 -0.94 -18.33
CA MET A 1 1.40 -0.97 -16.86
C MET A 1 0.08 -1.48 -16.33
N SER A 2 0.11 -2.38 -15.34
CA SER A 2 -1.08 -2.75 -14.57
C SER A 2 -1.50 -1.55 -13.71
N SER A 3 -2.79 -1.40 -13.43
CA SER A 3 -3.24 -0.40 -12.45
C SER A 3 -3.07 -0.95 -11.04
N LEU A 4 -3.01 -0.08 -10.03
CA LEU A 4 -2.94 -0.52 -8.63
C LEU A 4 -4.13 -1.41 -8.23
N LEU A 5 -5.30 -1.17 -8.82
CA LEU A 5 -6.48 -2.01 -8.64
C LEU A 5 -6.29 -3.42 -9.21
N GLU A 6 -5.75 -3.53 -10.42
CA GLU A 6 -5.49 -4.82 -11.06
C GLU A 6 -4.40 -5.59 -10.32
N GLU A 7 -3.36 -4.92 -9.83
CA GLU A 7 -2.38 -5.53 -8.93
C GLU A 7 -3.00 -6.00 -7.62
N PHE A 8 -3.93 -5.23 -7.06
CA PHE A 8 -4.59 -5.61 -5.82
C PHE A 8 -5.52 -6.81 -6.00
N LYS A 9 -6.22 -6.89 -7.13
CA LYS A 9 -7.02 -8.07 -7.51
C LYS A 9 -6.12 -9.30 -7.64
N GLU A 10 -5.00 -9.19 -8.35
CA GLU A 10 -4.04 -10.29 -8.51
C GLU A 10 -3.46 -10.72 -7.16
N TYR A 11 -3.03 -9.75 -6.34
CA TYR A 11 -2.49 -9.98 -4.99
C TYR A 11 -3.48 -10.74 -4.10
N SER A 12 -4.76 -10.37 -4.18
CA SER A 12 -5.85 -10.94 -3.36
C SER A 12 -6.54 -12.14 -4.03
N ARG A 13 -6.08 -12.58 -5.22
CA ARG A 13 -6.66 -13.65 -6.04
C ARG A 13 -8.15 -13.44 -6.36
N ILE A 14 -8.53 -12.19 -6.61
CA ILE A 14 -9.91 -11.80 -6.96
C ILE A 14 -10.07 -11.81 -8.46
N ASN A 15 -11.06 -12.55 -8.95
CA ASN A 15 -11.40 -12.62 -10.38
C ASN A 15 -12.62 -11.74 -10.68
N GLY A 16 -12.54 -10.97 -11.77
CA GLY A 16 -13.65 -10.14 -12.25
C GLY A 16 -13.63 -8.71 -11.69
N ASN A 17 -14.73 -7.99 -11.85
CA ASN A 17 -14.84 -6.55 -11.57
C ASN A 17 -16.00 -6.16 -10.65
N TYR A 18 -16.65 -7.14 -10.01
CA TYR A 18 -17.85 -6.90 -9.21
C TYR A 18 -17.58 -6.06 -7.96
N GLU A 19 -16.41 -6.22 -7.34
CA GLU A 19 -16.03 -5.53 -6.11
C GLU A 19 -15.13 -4.31 -6.34
N ASP A 20 -14.94 -3.83 -7.58
CA ASP A 20 -13.98 -2.78 -7.92
C ASP A 20 -14.14 -1.51 -7.10
N LEU A 21 -15.38 -1.11 -6.81
CA LEU A 21 -15.67 0.04 -5.95
C LEU A 21 -15.15 -0.19 -4.53
N THR A 22 -15.45 -1.35 -3.95
CA THR A 22 -15.03 -1.73 -2.59
C THR A 22 -13.51 -1.87 -2.50
N LEU A 23 -12.88 -2.49 -3.52
CA LEU A 23 -11.43 -2.64 -3.59
C LEU A 23 -10.72 -1.28 -3.68
N ASN A 24 -11.24 -0.34 -4.48
CA ASN A 24 -10.73 1.02 -4.53
C ASN A 24 -10.88 1.78 -3.21
N LEU A 25 -11.96 1.54 -2.45
CA LEU A 25 -12.13 2.12 -1.11
C LEU A 25 -11.05 1.64 -0.14
N PHE A 26 -10.71 0.34 -0.17
CA PHE A 26 -9.63 -0.20 0.65
C PHE A 26 -8.26 0.35 0.24
N LEU A 27 -7.97 0.41 -1.06
CA LEU A 27 -6.73 1.01 -1.56
C LEU A 27 -6.59 2.47 -1.14
N THR A 28 -7.66 3.26 -1.32
CA THR A 28 -7.69 4.67 -0.92
C THR A 28 -7.47 4.82 0.59
N SER A 29 -8.15 4.01 1.40
CA SER A 29 -8.01 4.02 2.86
C SER A 29 -6.59 3.63 3.28
N ALA A 30 -6.00 2.62 2.66
CA ALA A 30 -4.63 2.19 2.92
C ALA A 30 -3.62 3.31 2.60
N SER A 31 -3.74 3.96 1.44
CA SER A 31 -2.91 5.12 1.09
C SER A 31 -3.03 6.22 2.14
N LYS A 32 -4.26 6.57 2.56
CA LYS A 32 -4.49 7.63 3.56
C LYS A 32 -3.93 7.26 4.92
N THR A 33 -4.00 5.99 5.31
CA THR A 33 -3.38 5.51 6.56
C THR A 33 -1.86 5.67 6.52
N LEU A 34 -1.20 5.39 5.39
CA LEU A 34 0.24 5.62 5.24
C LEU A 34 0.58 7.11 5.32
N GLU A 35 -0.18 7.98 4.62
CA GLU A 35 -0.03 9.44 4.66
C GLU A 35 -0.17 9.97 6.09
N ASN A 36 -1.26 9.59 6.78
CA ASN A 36 -1.53 9.98 8.16
C ASN A 36 -0.51 9.42 9.14
N SER A 37 0.14 8.31 8.80
CA SER A 37 1.24 7.78 9.58
C SER A 37 2.50 8.63 9.44
N GLY A 38 2.61 9.50 8.43
CA GLY A 38 3.77 10.35 8.15
C GLY A 38 4.63 9.88 6.96
N VAL A 39 4.14 8.92 6.18
CA VAL A 39 4.77 8.54 4.90
C VAL A 39 4.38 9.58 3.85
N ARG A 40 5.35 10.08 3.08
CA ARG A 40 5.04 10.88 1.89
C ARG A 40 4.79 9.93 0.73
N LEU A 41 3.60 9.96 0.13
CA LEU A 41 3.35 9.15 -1.06
C LEU A 41 3.83 9.89 -2.32
N PRO A 42 4.47 9.18 -3.27
CA PRO A 42 4.84 9.77 -4.55
C PRO A 42 3.59 10.05 -5.40
N GLN A 43 3.72 10.97 -6.35
CA GLN A 43 2.65 11.22 -7.32
C GLN A 43 2.47 10.05 -8.29
N ASP A 44 3.58 9.43 -8.71
CA ASP A 44 3.59 8.21 -9.51
C ASP A 44 4.23 7.07 -8.72
N LEU A 45 3.42 6.08 -8.35
CA LEU A 45 3.88 4.88 -7.64
C LEU A 45 4.73 3.95 -8.50
N TYR A 46 4.77 4.18 -9.81
CA TYR A 46 5.46 3.34 -10.79
C TYR A 46 6.67 4.03 -11.42
N GLU A 47 7.15 5.12 -10.82
CA GLU A 47 8.35 5.81 -11.30
C GLU A 47 9.55 4.85 -11.34
N VAL A 48 10.27 4.87 -12.46
CA VAL A 48 11.44 4.05 -12.74
C VAL A 48 12.61 4.98 -13.05
N ASN A 49 13.79 4.70 -12.47
CA ASN A 49 15.00 5.46 -12.79
C ASN A 49 15.61 5.06 -14.15
N GLU A 50 16.66 5.76 -14.55
CA GLU A 50 17.42 5.51 -15.79
C GLU A 50 17.99 4.07 -15.91
N ASN A 51 18.14 3.37 -14.79
CA ASN A 51 18.64 2.00 -14.73
C ASN A 51 17.51 0.94 -14.74
N GLY A 52 16.25 1.35 -14.88
CA GLY A 52 15.12 0.43 -14.88
C GLY A 52 14.66 -0.04 -13.49
N ILE A 53 15.10 0.63 -12.43
CA ILE A 53 14.75 0.30 -11.04
C ILE A 53 13.51 1.09 -10.62
N GLU A 54 12.50 0.39 -10.10
CA GLU A 54 11.29 1.00 -9.56
C GLU A 54 11.57 1.67 -8.21
N LEU A 55 11.41 3.00 -8.17
CA LEU A 55 11.77 3.82 -7.02
C LEU A 55 10.83 3.64 -5.82
N TYR A 56 9.55 3.36 -6.08
CA TYR A 56 8.51 3.34 -5.06
C TYR A 56 7.83 1.98 -4.90
N SER A 57 8.50 0.90 -5.28
CA SER A 57 8.03 -0.47 -5.10
C SER A 57 7.62 -0.78 -3.64
N LEU A 58 8.36 -0.25 -2.66
CA LEU A 58 8.03 -0.40 -1.24
C LEU A 58 6.72 0.32 -0.84
N HIS A 59 6.45 1.49 -1.42
CA HIS A 59 5.19 2.21 -1.21
C HIS A 59 4.01 1.40 -1.73
N ARG A 60 4.14 0.84 -2.95
CA ARG A 60 3.10 -0.02 -3.54
C ARG A 60 2.84 -1.25 -2.69
N LEU A 61 3.89 -1.94 -2.25
CA LEU A 61 3.77 -3.12 -1.39
C LEU A 61 3.08 -2.80 -0.05
N ALA A 62 3.41 -1.65 0.55
CA ALA A 62 2.78 -1.21 1.79
C ALA A 62 1.28 -0.96 1.62
N ILE A 63 0.87 -0.31 0.52
CA ILE A 63 -0.54 -0.08 0.19
C ILE A 63 -1.26 -1.42 -0.02
N LEU A 64 -0.71 -2.31 -0.84
CA LEU A 64 -1.31 -3.62 -1.15
C LEU A 64 -1.48 -4.48 0.11
N THR A 65 -0.45 -4.55 0.95
CA THR A 65 -0.49 -5.35 2.19
C THR A 65 -1.57 -4.83 3.14
N LEU A 66 -1.65 -3.50 3.30
CA LEU A 66 -2.63 -2.88 4.19
C LEU A 66 -4.06 -2.98 3.64
N ALA A 67 -4.23 -2.80 2.33
CA ALA A 67 -5.52 -2.97 1.67
C ALA A 67 -6.02 -4.42 1.77
N SER A 68 -5.14 -5.41 1.59
CA SER A 68 -5.47 -6.84 1.78
C SER A 68 -5.91 -7.12 3.21
N HIS A 69 -5.20 -6.54 4.19
CA HIS A 69 -5.58 -6.66 5.59
C HIS A 69 -7.00 -6.12 5.84
N TYR A 70 -7.34 -4.94 5.31
CA TYR A 70 -8.70 -4.40 5.44
C TYR A 70 -9.77 -5.23 4.72
N TYR A 71 -9.44 -5.74 3.53
CA TYR A 71 -10.34 -6.56 2.74
C TYR A 71 -10.67 -7.90 3.43
N GLU A 72 -9.66 -8.55 4.01
CA GLU A 72 -9.78 -9.82 4.72
C GLU A 72 -10.41 -9.66 6.12
N ASN A 73 -10.12 -8.57 6.81
CA ASN A 73 -10.51 -8.36 8.21
C ASN A 73 -11.59 -7.29 8.36
N ARG A 74 -12.79 -7.58 7.82
CA ARG A 74 -13.92 -6.63 7.81
C ARG A 74 -14.68 -6.51 9.15
N GLN A 75 -14.43 -7.39 10.11
CA GLN A 75 -15.09 -7.35 11.42
C GLN A 75 -14.39 -6.37 12.35
N VAL A 76 -15.14 -5.59 13.12
CA VAL A 76 -14.56 -4.80 14.22
C VAL A 76 -13.96 -5.78 15.22
N ALA A 77 -12.67 -5.59 15.52
CA ALA A 77 -11.92 -6.42 16.46
C ALA A 77 -12.76 -6.74 17.71
N SER A 78 -13.14 -8.01 17.89
CA SER A 78 -13.80 -8.45 19.12
C SER A 78 -12.75 -8.60 20.23
N GLN A 79 -13.18 -8.76 21.48
CA GLN A 79 -12.25 -8.95 22.61
C GLN A 79 -11.22 -10.08 22.41
N ASN A 80 -11.45 -11.00 21.47
CA ASN A 80 -10.57 -12.13 21.17
C ASN A 80 -9.88 -12.05 19.79
N ALA A 81 -10.20 -11.08 18.95
CA ALA A 81 -9.63 -10.93 17.61
C ALA A 81 -9.08 -9.51 17.46
N GLN A 82 -7.80 -9.31 17.77
CA GLN A 82 -7.14 -8.04 17.49
C GLN A 82 -6.79 -7.99 16.00
N ASN A 83 -7.48 -7.14 15.23
CA ASN A 83 -7.07 -6.78 13.87
C ASN A 83 -5.90 -5.79 13.96
N ILE A 84 -4.75 -6.29 14.45
CA ILE A 84 -3.54 -5.48 14.54
C ILE A 84 -3.03 -5.29 13.12
N VAL A 85 -2.72 -4.05 12.77
CA VAL A 85 -2.01 -3.73 11.53
C VAL A 85 -0.77 -4.63 11.44
N PRO A 86 -0.56 -5.36 10.33
CA PRO A 86 0.55 -6.30 10.21
C PRO A 86 1.89 -5.66 10.56
N PHE A 87 2.73 -6.38 11.31
CA PHE A 87 4.06 -5.89 11.71
C PHE A 87 4.92 -5.48 10.49
N SER A 88 4.76 -6.18 9.37
CA SER A 88 5.38 -5.83 8.10
C SER A 88 5.03 -4.41 7.65
N VAL A 89 3.76 -4.01 7.75
CA VAL A 89 3.31 -2.65 7.39
C VAL A 89 3.92 -1.61 8.33
N GLN A 90 3.98 -1.91 9.63
CA GLN A 90 4.62 -1.02 10.60
C GLN A 90 6.11 -0.82 10.28
N HIS A 91 6.82 -1.89 9.92
CA HIS A 91 8.22 -1.82 9.52
C HIS A 91 8.42 -1.06 8.20
N MET A 92 7.56 -1.29 7.21
CA MET A 92 7.56 -0.53 5.95
C MET A 92 7.35 0.96 6.20
N ILE A 93 6.39 1.34 7.05
CA ILE A 93 6.16 2.74 7.42
C ILE A 93 7.42 3.36 8.02
N LEU A 94 8.16 2.65 8.88
CA LEU A 94 9.40 3.16 9.48
C LEU A 94 10.48 3.42 8.41
N GLN A 95 10.67 2.49 7.47
CA GLN A 95 11.62 2.66 6.37
C GLN A 95 11.23 3.84 5.48
N LEU A 96 9.95 3.93 5.11
CA LEU A 96 9.42 4.97 4.24
C LEU A 96 9.45 6.37 4.87
N LYS A 97 9.34 6.48 6.19
CA LYS A 97 9.50 7.75 6.91
C LYS A 97 10.92 8.30 6.90
N LEU A 98 11.91 7.41 6.92
CA LEU A 98 13.33 7.79 6.94
C LEU A 98 13.82 8.25 5.58
N VAL A 99 13.14 7.84 4.49
CA VAL A 99 13.46 8.26 3.13
C VAL A 99 12.89 9.66 2.87
N ASN A 100 13.76 10.67 2.85
CA ASN A 100 13.41 11.97 2.31
C ASN A 100 13.29 11.86 0.79
N ILE A 101 12.08 11.98 0.26
CA ILE A 101 11.82 11.96 -1.21
C ILE A 101 12.59 13.06 -1.95
N ASN A 102 13.03 14.11 -1.25
CA ASN A 102 13.85 15.18 -1.81
C ASN A 102 15.36 14.89 -1.85
N GLU A 103 15.84 13.81 -1.21
CA GLU A 103 17.27 13.44 -1.17
C GLU A 103 17.62 12.34 -2.18
N SER A 104 16.62 11.68 -2.78
CA SER A 104 16.81 10.72 -3.88
C SER A 104 17.24 11.37 -5.21
N SER A 105 17.50 12.67 -5.23
CA SER A 105 18.00 13.42 -6.39
C SER A 105 19.53 13.42 -6.53
N GLU A 106 20.28 12.95 -5.52
CA GLU A 106 21.76 12.96 -5.56
C GLU A 106 22.35 11.72 -4.89
N ILE A 107 22.34 10.58 -5.59
CA ILE A 107 23.37 9.53 -5.45
C ILE A 107 23.70 8.98 -6.84
#